data_AF-A0A5C4VR45-F1
#
_entry.id   AF-A0A5C4VR45-F1
#
_cell.length_a   1.000
_cell.length_b   1.000
_cell.length_c   1.000
_cell.angle_alpha   90.00
_cell.angle_beta   90.00
_cell.angle_gamma   90.00
#
_symmetry.space_group_name_H-M   'P 1'
#
loop_
_entity.id
_entity.type
_entity.pdbx_description
1 polymer ?
#
loop_
_entity_poly.entity_id
_entity_poly.type
_entity_poly.pdbx_seq_one_letter_code
_entity_poly.pdbx_strand_id
1 'polypeptide(L)'
;MKPRSRQIDPLGAFGCPADAVAVSVDSRADRLGAHDAAVWRRTRELLAARPPEPSAGAAGVAAAGAAAGPGAALDAVVANLFGVVVYDDPEDHALAARLAQALGSKRLARLHLRAAELLAEADPGRSWSTEACRRWIGAAAVARAEPTEPTAADLAAAACEGLGYAMLLTDLESAPPTTPLRTVVGFLTVAEHGTLAEWRSHLGMVAARPWGTYSRDLLRLARRCRSDLLRDGVERAVALCREEHQARERADVAREIRRSLALSGVSQREFAAEIGTSASRLSTYATGAVVPSATMLLRIRRTARLLEQRQGGPGQEPPGSTPHGMHRR
;
A
#
# COMPACT_ATOMS: atom_id res chain seq x y z
N MET A 1 16.08 -29.08 3.60
CA MET A 1 14.74 -29.05 2.98
C MET A 1 13.98 -27.83 3.51
N LYS A 2 13.76 -26.81 2.67
CA LYS A 2 12.89 -25.67 3.03
C LYS A 2 11.43 -26.12 2.86
N PRO A 3 10.52 -25.85 3.80
CA PRO A 3 9.11 -26.14 3.59
C PRO A 3 8.60 -25.24 2.45
N ARG A 4 8.10 -25.86 1.38
CA ARG A 4 7.37 -25.16 0.32
C ARG A 4 6.08 -24.62 0.94
N SER A 5 5.99 -23.31 1.11
CA SER A 5 4.74 -22.63 1.47
C SER A 5 3.68 -22.99 0.42
N ARG A 6 2.69 -23.79 0.81
CA ARG A 6 1.47 -23.99 0.01
C ARG A 6 0.83 -22.61 -0.16
N GLN A 7 0.64 -22.20 -1.40
CA GLN A 7 -0.11 -21.00 -1.75
C GLN A 7 -1.58 -21.32 -1.45
N ILE A 8 -2.02 -21.07 -0.22
CA ILE A 8 -3.41 -21.24 0.22
C ILE A 8 -4.23 -20.18 -0.51
N ASP A 9 -5.31 -20.60 -1.15
CA ASP A 9 -6.32 -19.72 -1.74
C ASP A 9 -6.94 -18.86 -0.63
N PRO A 10 -6.66 -17.54 -0.60
CA PRO A 10 -7.17 -16.67 0.44
C PRO A 10 -8.68 -16.44 0.34
N LEU A 11 -9.35 -16.82 -0.75
CA LEU A 11 -10.81 -16.73 -0.87
C LEU A 11 -11.47 -18.09 -0.58
N GLY A 12 -10.88 -19.17 -1.08
CA GLY A 12 -11.33 -20.54 -0.81
C GLY A 12 -11.23 -20.95 0.67
N ALA A 13 -10.26 -20.41 1.43
CA ALA A 13 -10.11 -20.67 2.86
C ALA A 13 -11.24 -20.08 3.73
N PHE A 14 -12.04 -19.15 3.21
CA PHE A 14 -13.11 -18.45 3.95
C PHE A 14 -14.53 -18.89 3.58
N GLY A 15 -14.67 -19.96 2.77
CA GLY A 15 -15.97 -20.55 2.45
C GLY A 15 -16.95 -19.64 1.70
N CYS A 16 -16.51 -18.49 1.19
CA CYS A 16 -17.35 -17.57 0.44
C CYS A 16 -16.83 -17.51 -1.00
N PRO A 17 -17.40 -18.32 -1.90
CA PRO A 17 -17.04 -18.24 -3.31
C PRO A 17 -17.36 -16.82 -3.81
N ALA A 18 -16.60 -16.32 -4.78
CA ALA A 18 -16.92 -15.05 -5.43
C ALA A 18 -18.37 -14.99 -5.92
N ASP A 19 -18.91 -16.14 -6.31
CA ASP A 19 -20.30 -16.35 -6.66
C ASP A 19 -21.25 -15.99 -5.52
N ALA A 20 -20.94 -16.29 -4.25
CA ALA A 20 -21.77 -15.94 -3.10
C ALA A 20 -21.84 -14.42 -2.87
N VAL A 21 -20.80 -13.68 -3.28
CA VAL A 21 -20.78 -12.22 -3.16
C VAL A 21 -21.59 -11.55 -4.27
N ALA A 22 -21.49 -12.04 -5.50
CA ALA A 22 -22.36 -11.59 -6.60
C ALA A 22 -23.83 -11.95 -6.34
N VAL A 23 -24.10 -13.15 -5.82
CA VAL A 23 -25.44 -13.61 -5.41
C VAL A 23 -26.04 -12.71 -4.34
N SER A 24 -25.24 -12.09 -3.47
CA SER A 24 -25.75 -11.13 -2.47
C SER A 24 -26.37 -9.88 -3.14
N VAL A 25 -25.75 -9.33 -4.17
CA VAL A 25 -26.33 -8.17 -4.90
C VAL A 25 -27.57 -8.60 -5.68
N ASP A 26 -27.51 -9.74 -6.36
CA ASP A 26 -28.63 -10.27 -7.16
C ASP A 26 -29.84 -10.64 -6.28
N SER A 27 -29.62 -11.14 -5.06
CA SER A 27 -30.68 -11.49 -4.11
C SER A 27 -31.45 -10.27 -3.59
N ARG A 28 -30.87 -9.07 -3.72
CA ARG A 28 -31.44 -7.77 -3.29
C ARG A 28 -31.85 -6.89 -4.47
N ALA A 29 -31.90 -7.46 -5.68
CA ALA A 29 -32.17 -6.71 -6.90
C ALA A 29 -33.56 -6.04 -6.93
N ASP A 30 -34.51 -6.54 -6.14
CA ASP A 30 -35.83 -5.96 -5.92
C ASP A 30 -35.80 -4.58 -5.25
N ARG A 31 -34.73 -4.29 -4.48
CA ARG A 31 -34.51 -2.99 -3.83
C ARG A 31 -33.88 -1.95 -4.76
N LEU A 32 -33.41 -2.34 -5.95
CA LEU A 32 -32.73 -1.44 -6.87
C LEU A 32 -33.70 -0.55 -7.63
N GLY A 33 -33.36 0.74 -7.72
CA GLY A 33 -33.98 1.64 -8.70
C GLY A 33 -33.64 1.21 -10.13
N ALA A 34 -34.47 1.64 -11.09
CA ALA A 34 -34.29 1.27 -12.50
C ALA A 34 -32.89 1.62 -13.06
N HIS A 35 -32.31 2.74 -12.62
CA HIS A 35 -30.95 3.15 -12.98
C HIS A 35 -29.91 2.19 -12.43
N ASP A 36 -29.87 1.96 -11.12
CA ASP A 36 -28.87 1.09 -10.49
C ASP A 36 -28.97 -0.37 -10.97
N ALA A 37 -30.18 -0.85 -11.26
CA ALA A 37 -30.39 -2.16 -11.87
C ALA A 37 -29.80 -2.25 -13.29
N ALA A 38 -29.92 -1.19 -14.09
CA ALA A 38 -29.31 -1.13 -15.43
C ALA A 38 -27.78 -1.07 -15.35
N VAL A 39 -27.23 -0.28 -14.42
CA VAL A 39 -25.79 -0.20 -14.14
C VAL A 39 -25.26 -1.58 -13.75
N TRP A 40 -25.89 -2.25 -12.78
CA TRP A 40 -25.47 -3.57 -12.33
C TRP A 40 -25.45 -4.61 -13.47
N ARG A 41 -26.51 -4.64 -14.29
CA ARG A 41 -26.59 -5.51 -15.46
C ARG A 41 -25.45 -5.24 -16.44
N ARG A 42 -25.20 -3.96 -16.74
CA ARG A 42 -24.14 -3.56 -17.66
C ARG A 42 -22.75 -3.95 -17.13
N THR A 43 -22.50 -3.76 -15.84
CA THR A 43 -21.24 -4.18 -15.21
C THR A 43 -21.06 -5.69 -15.27
N ARG A 44 -22.12 -6.48 -15.08
CA ARG A 44 -22.07 -7.95 -15.24
C ARG A 44 -21.73 -8.37 -16.67
N GLU A 45 -22.27 -7.69 -17.68
CA GLU A 45 -21.90 -7.91 -19.08
C GLU A 45 -20.41 -7.62 -19.33
N LEU A 46 -19.89 -6.51 -18.79
CA LEU A 46 -18.47 -6.15 -18.91
C LEU A 46 -17.55 -7.17 -18.23
N LEU A 47 -17.93 -7.69 -17.06
CA LEU A 47 -17.20 -8.74 -16.37
C LEU A 47 -17.21 -10.05 -17.16
N ALA A 48 -18.35 -10.45 -17.70
CA ALA A 48 -18.48 -11.65 -18.53
C ALA A 48 -17.71 -11.56 -19.86
N ALA A 49 -17.57 -10.35 -20.42
CA ALA A 49 -16.84 -10.12 -21.67
C ALA A 49 -15.31 -10.08 -21.50
N ARG A 50 -14.77 -10.09 -20.27
CA ARG A 50 -13.33 -10.07 -20.04
C ARG A 50 -12.66 -11.37 -20.50
N PRO A 51 -11.50 -11.30 -21.16
CA PRO A 51 -10.70 -12.49 -21.42
C PRO A 51 -10.26 -13.11 -20.09
N PRO A 52 -10.19 -14.45 -19.98
CA PRO A 52 -9.67 -15.11 -18.79
C PRO A 52 -8.25 -14.61 -18.54
N GLU A 53 -7.99 -14.09 -17.33
CA GLU A 53 -6.63 -13.60 -17.02
C GLU A 53 -5.63 -14.77 -17.16
N PRO A 54 -4.47 -14.55 -17.82
CA PRO A 54 -3.47 -15.59 -17.92
C PRO A 54 -3.05 -15.99 -16.51
N SER A 55 -3.30 -17.24 -16.15
CA SER A 55 -2.89 -17.80 -14.86
C SER A 55 -1.38 -17.64 -14.76
N ALA A 56 -0.91 -16.82 -13.81
CA ALA A 56 0.50 -16.73 -13.51
C ALA A 56 1.00 -18.11 -13.03
N GLY A 57 1.57 -18.91 -13.95
CA GLY A 57 2.27 -20.17 -13.66
C GLY A 57 1.43 -21.44 -13.80
N ALA A 58 0.93 -21.76 -15.00
CA ALA A 58 0.56 -23.13 -15.34
C ALA A 58 1.80 -23.92 -15.80
N ALA A 59 2.65 -24.30 -14.85
CA ALA A 59 3.63 -25.37 -15.04
C ALA A 59 3.50 -26.35 -13.86
N GLY A 60 2.63 -27.33 -14.04
CA GLY A 60 2.56 -28.55 -13.22
C GLY A 60 1.77 -28.44 -11.92
N VAL A 61 0.48 -28.79 -11.97
CA VAL A 61 -0.17 -29.89 -11.20
C VAL A 61 -1.67 -29.78 -11.48
N ALA A 62 -2.20 -30.78 -12.17
CA ALA A 62 -3.64 -30.97 -12.33
C ALA A 62 -4.22 -31.66 -11.08
N ALA A 63 -5.45 -31.25 -10.76
CA ALA A 63 -6.43 -31.90 -9.88
C ALA A 63 -6.18 -31.87 -8.35
N ALA A 64 -6.85 -30.94 -7.66
CA ALA A 64 -7.86 -31.20 -6.63
C ALA A 64 -8.33 -29.88 -5.98
N GLY A 65 -9.62 -29.55 -6.14
CA GLY A 65 -10.27 -28.35 -5.62
C GLY A 65 -10.34 -27.24 -6.66
N ALA A 66 -11.56 -26.86 -7.07
CA ALA A 66 -11.80 -25.73 -7.97
C ALA A 66 -11.32 -24.43 -7.31
N ALA A 67 -10.04 -24.11 -7.50
CA ALA A 67 -9.43 -22.87 -7.04
C ALA A 67 -10.04 -21.72 -7.84
N ALA A 68 -10.70 -20.79 -7.14
CA ALA A 68 -11.28 -19.61 -7.74
C ALA A 68 -10.16 -18.79 -8.40
N GLY A 69 -10.19 -18.65 -9.73
CA GLY A 69 -9.17 -17.91 -10.47
C GLY A 69 -9.15 -16.41 -10.11
N PRO A 70 -8.11 -15.66 -10.51
CA PRO A 70 -8.00 -14.22 -10.26
C PRO A 70 -9.20 -13.39 -10.76
N GLY A 71 -9.99 -13.89 -11.73
CA GLY A 71 -11.26 -13.28 -12.14
C GLY A 71 -12.32 -13.26 -11.04
N ALA A 72 -12.43 -14.35 -10.27
CA ALA A 72 -13.39 -14.47 -9.18
C ALA A 72 -13.15 -13.43 -8.07
N ALA A 73 -11.89 -13.10 -7.78
CA ALA A 73 -11.57 -12.07 -6.80
C ALA A 73 -12.07 -10.67 -7.22
N LEU A 74 -11.97 -10.33 -8.51
CA LEU A 74 -12.44 -9.03 -9.00
C LEU A 74 -13.97 -8.96 -8.99
N ASP A 75 -14.66 -10.03 -9.38
CA ASP A 75 -16.12 -10.09 -9.39
C ASP A 75 -16.71 -9.86 -7.98
N ALA A 76 -16.12 -10.50 -6.97
CA ALA A 76 -16.49 -10.30 -5.57
C ALA A 76 -16.24 -8.86 -5.11
N VAL A 77 -15.13 -8.26 -5.53
CA VAL A 77 -14.78 -6.88 -5.17
C VAL A 77 -15.69 -5.87 -5.86
N VAL A 78 -16.10 -6.12 -7.11
CA VAL A 78 -17.06 -5.29 -7.84
C VAL A 78 -18.44 -5.35 -7.18
N ALA A 79 -18.93 -6.55 -6.87
CA ALA A 79 -20.19 -6.73 -6.15
C ALA A 79 -20.17 -6.06 -4.77
N ASN A 80 -19.07 -6.23 -4.00
CA ASN A 80 -18.92 -5.55 -2.72
C ASN A 80 -18.91 -4.02 -2.87
N LEU A 81 -18.15 -3.48 -3.82
CA LEU A 81 -18.09 -2.04 -4.07
C LEU A 81 -19.46 -1.48 -4.45
N PHE A 82 -20.20 -2.19 -5.31
CA PHE A 82 -21.56 -1.84 -5.68
C PHE A 82 -22.47 -1.84 -4.46
N GLY A 83 -22.45 -2.90 -3.65
CA GLY A 83 -23.27 -3.00 -2.44
C GLY A 83 -22.99 -1.88 -1.44
N VAL A 84 -21.71 -1.59 -1.19
CA VAL A 84 -21.30 -0.47 -0.32
C VAL A 84 -21.81 0.87 -0.84
N VAL A 85 -21.81 1.12 -2.15
CA VAL A 85 -22.19 2.41 -2.76
C VAL A 85 -23.70 2.53 -3.04
N VAL A 86 -24.41 1.42 -3.20
CA VAL A 86 -25.84 1.45 -3.54
C VAL A 86 -26.72 1.13 -2.33
N TYR A 87 -26.36 0.11 -1.55
CA TYR A 87 -27.16 -0.31 -0.40
C TYR A 87 -26.66 0.30 0.92
N ASP A 88 -25.34 0.34 1.13
CA ASP A 88 -24.71 0.77 2.40
C ASP A 88 -25.15 -0.06 3.63
N ASP A 89 -25.58 -1.30 3.43
CA ASP A 89 -26.06 -2.13 4.54
C ASP A 89 -24.89 -2.66 5.37
N PRO A 90 -25.08 -2.97 6.68
CA PRO A 90 -24.03 -3.53 7.53
C PRO A 90 -23.38 -4.81 6.96
N GLU A 91 -24.12 -5.58 6.17
CA GLU A 91 -23.60 -6.79 5.50
C GLU A 91 -22.55 -6.47 4.43
N ASP A 92 -22.66 -5.34 3.73
CA ASP A 92 -21.71 -4.92 2.70
C ASP A 92 -20.38 -4.48 3.33
N HIS A 93 -20.45 -3.82 4.50
CA HIS A 93 -19.28 -3.49 5.32
C HIS A 93 -18.63 -4.73 5.94
N ALA A 94 -19.43 -5.67 6.47
CA ALA A 94 -18.93 -6.94 7.00
C ALA A 94 -18.22 -7.77 5.92
N LEU A 95 -18.74 -7.75 4.69
CA LEU A 95 -18.11 -8.39 3.55
C LEU A 95 -16.79 -7.70 3.16
N ALA A 96 -16.75 -6.36 3.13
CA ALA A 96 -15.53 -5.61 2.86
C ALA A 96 -14.44 -5.94 3.90
N ALA A 97 -14.80 -6.01 5.19
CA ALA A 97 -13.91 -6.40 6.27
C ALA A 97 -13.34 -7.82 6.08
N ARG A 98 -14.18 -8.78 5.68
CA ARG A 98 -13.75 -10.15 5.38
C ARG A 98 -12.82 -10.22 4.17
N LEU A 99 -13.12 -9.49 3.10
CA LEU A 99 -12.23 -9.38 1.94
C LEU A 99 -10.88 -8.77 2.36
N ALA A 100 -10.88 -7.80 3.27
CA ALA A 100 -9.66 -7.15 3.76
C ALA A 100 -8.80 -8.13 4.57
N GLN A 101 -9.43 -8.99 5.39
CA GLN A 101 -8.74 -10.05 6.13
C GLN A 101 -8.12 -11.09 5.19
N ALA A 102 -8.84 -11.46 4.12
CA ALA A 102 -8.39 -12.45 3.15
C ALA A 102 -7.24 -11.93 2.25
N LEU A 103 -7.41 -10.74 1.68
CA LEU A 103 -6.53 -10.22 0.62
C LEU A 103 -5.48 -9.23 1.15
N GLY A 104 -5.70 -8.67 2.33
CA GLY A 104 -4.96 -7.53 2.88
C GLY A 104 -5.44 -6.20 2.30
N SER A 105 -5.57 -5.18 3.15
CA SER A 105 -6.18 -3.88 2.79
C SER A 105 -5.52 -3.19 1.59
N LYS A 106 -4.19 -3.25 1.45
CA LYS A 106 -3.47 -2.64 0.31
C LYS A 106 -3.76 -3.32 -1.03
N ARG A 107 -3.95 -4.63 -1.03
CA ARG A 107 -4.29 -5.37 -2.26
C ARG A 107 -5.75 -5.16 -2.60
N LEU A 108 -6.63 -5.25 -1.60
CA LEU A 108 -8.05 -5.01 -1.75
C LEU A 108 -8.34 -3.59 -2.25
N ALA A 109 -7.69 -2.57 -1.70
CA ALA A 109 -7.83 -1.18 -2.16
C ALA A 109 -7.53 -1.02 -3.66
N ARG A 110 -6.46 -1.66 -4.17
CA ARG A 110 -6.13 -1.65 -5.60
C ARG A 110 -7.18 -2.35 -6.46
N LEU A 111 -7.74 -3.47 -5.95
CA LEU A 111 -8.83 -4.16 -6.63
C LEU A 111 -10.11 -3.31 -6.64
N HIS A 112 -10.44 -2.59 -5.56
CA HIS A 112 -11.57 -1.68 -5.53
C HIS A 112 -11.41 -0.48 -6.46
N LEU A 113 -10.19 0.06 -6.62
CA LEU A 113 -9.93 1.11 -7.61
C LEU A 113 -10.19 0.59 -9.03
N ARG A 114 -9.72 -0.63 -9.36
CA ARG A 114 -10.02 -1.29 -10.63
C ARG A 114 -11.51 -1.59 -10.80
N ALA A 115 -12.20 -1.98 -9.73
CA ALA A 115 -13.64 -2.22 -9.73
C ALA A 115 -14.42 -0.92 -9.96
N ALA A 116 -13.96 0.19 -9.38
CA ALA A 116 -14.56 1.51 -9.57
C ALA A 116 -14.43 1.98 -11.02
N GLU A 117 -13.32 1.69 -11.70
CA GLU A 117 -13.16 1.95 -13.14
C GLU A 117 -14.20 1.19 -13.96
N LEU A 118 -14.40 -0.10 -13.69
CA LEU A 118 -15.41 -0.92 -14.38
C LEU A 118 -16.85 -0.44 -14.13
N LEU A 119 -17.16 -0.03 -12.90
CA LEU A 119 -18.47 0.54 -12.57
C LEU A 119 -18.65 1.92 -13.21
N ALA A 120 -17.61 2.72 -13.32
CA ALA A 120 -17.63 4.02 -14.00
C ALA A 120 -17.82 3.88 -15.52
N GLU A 121 -17.42 2.76 -16.14
CA GLU A 121 -17.78 2.48 -17.54
C GLU A 121 -19.29 2.30 -17.72
N ALA A 122 -19.99 1.77 -16.71
CA ALA A 122 -21.44 1.59 -16.73
C ALA A 122 -22.21 2.84 -16.26
N ASP A 123 -21.64 3.62 -15.33
CA ASP A 123 -22.19 4.88 -14.84
C ASP A 123 -21.09 5.95 -14.66
N PRO A 124 -20.73 6.69 -15.74
CA PRO A 124 -19.66 7.69 -15.69
C PRO A 124 -19.97 8.88 -14.78
N GLY A 125 -21.23 9.11 -14.44
CA GLY A 125 -21.65 10.24 -13.60
C GLY A 125 -21.38 10.03 -12.12
N ARG A 126 -21.21 8.77 -11.68
CA ARG A 126 -21.03 8.43 -10.26
C ARG A 126 -19.56 8.22 -9.92
N SER A 127 -19.12 8.88 -8.84
CA SER A 127 -17.77 8.73 -8.30
C SER A 127 -17.65 7.55 -7.33
N TRP A 128 -17.77 6.33 -7.84
CA TRP A 128 -17.81 5.07 -7.05
C TRP A 128 -16.72 4.96 -5.97
N SER A 129 -15.47 5.25 -6.34
CA SER A 129 -14.33 5.16 -5.41
C SER A 129 -14.36 6.23 -4.32
N THR A 130 -14.90 7.42 -4.62
CA THR A 130 -15.05 8.51 -3.65
C THR A 130 -16.13 8.18 -2.63
N GLU A 131 -17.29 7.71 -3.12
CA GLU A 131 -18.43 7.38 -2.28
C GLU A 131 -18.14 6.20 -1.35
N ALA A 132 -17.54 5.13 -1.87
CA ALA A 132 -17.12 3.98 -1.07
C ALA A 132 -16.11 4.38 0.02
N CYS A 133 -15.08 5.17 -0.34
CA CYS A 133 -14.09 5.63 0.62
C CYS A 133 -14.73 6.46 1.76
N ARG A 134 -15.68 7.34 1.42
CA ARG A 134 -16.42 8.13 2.41
C ARG A 134 -17.26 7.25 3.34
N ARG A 135 -17.98 6.27 2.81
CA ARG A 135 -18.81 5.35 3.60
C ARG A 135 -17.98 4.52 4.56
N TRP A 136 -16.86 3.97 4.11
CA TRP A 136 -15.98 3.18 4.97
C TRP A 136 -15.29 3.98 6.08
N ILE A 137 -14.81 5.20 5.78
CA ILE A 137 -14.21 6.06 6.80
C ILE A 137 -15.30 6.57 7.77
N GLY A 138 -16.48 6.91 7.26
CA GLY A 138 -17.62 7.36 8.05
C GLY A 138 -18.15 6.31 9.03
N ALA A 139 -18.30 5.06 8.57
CA ALA A 139 -18.83 3.95 9.38
C ALA A 139 -18.03 3.73 10.69
N ALA A 140 -16.70 3.77 10.63
CA ALA A 140 -15.86 3.63 11.82
C ALA A 140 -15.95 4.80 12.79
N ALA A 141 -16.22 6.00 12.29
CA ALA A 141 -16.38 7.16 13.16
C ALA A 141 -17.69 7.10 13.94
N VAL A 142 -18.77 6.58 13.34
CA VAL A 142 -20.03 6.32 14.04
C VAL A 142 -19.83 5.27 15.14
N ALA A 143 -19.18 4.16 14.81
CA ALA A 143 -18.89 3.09 15.77
C ALA A 143 -18.09 3.56 17.01
N ARG A 144 -17.17 4.53 16.85
CA ARG A 144 -16.36 5.07 17.95
C ARG A 144 -17.08 6.02 18.89
N ALA A 145 -18.25 6.54 18.51
CA ALA A 145 -18.97 7.52 19.32
C ALA A 145 -19.64 6.90 20.56
N GLU A 146 -19.84 5.57 20.59
CA GLU A 146 -20.52 4.87 21.68
C GLU A 146 -19.53 4.00 22.48
N PRO A 147 -19.23 4.33 23.75
CA PRO A 147 -18.28 3.57 24.55
C PRO A 147 -18.90 2.28 25.08
N THR A 148 -18.84 1.23 24.26
CA THR A 148 -19.30 -0.14 24.59
C THR A 148 -18.20 -1.16 24.28
N GLU A 149 -18.31 -2.39 24.78
CA GLU A 149 -17.42 -3.49 24.36
C GLU A 149 -17.47 -3.65 22.83
N PRO A 150 -16.32 -3.86 22.17
CA PRO A 150 -16.25 -3.90 20.71
C PRO A 150 -17.02 -5.12 20.18
N THR A 151 -18.07 -4.83 19.43
CA THR A 151 -18.90 -5.79 18.73
C THR A 151 -18.25 -6.24 17.42
N ALA A 152 -18.81 -7.28 16.80
CA ALA A 152 -18.38 -7.69 15.45
C ALA A 152 -18.56 -6.57 14.41
N ALA A 153 -19.56 -5.70 14.59
CA ALA A 153 -19.79 -4.53 13.74
C ALA A 153 -18.66 -3.49 13.90
N ASP A 154 -18.17 -3.27 15.12
CA ASP A 154 -17.08 -2.34 15.39
C ASP A 154 -15.76 -2.80 14.77
N LEU A 155 -15.49 -4.11 14.83
CA LEU A 155 -14.34 -4.71 14.16
C LEU A 155 -14.44 -4.60 12.64
N ALA A 156 -15.63 -4.80 12.07
CA ALA A 156 -15.87 -4.63 10.65
C ALA A 156 -15.70 -3.16 10.23
N ALA A 157 -16.21 -2.22 11.02
CA ALA A 157 -16.06 -0.80 10.78
C ALA A 157 -14.58 -0.37 10.82
N ALA A 158 -13.81 -0.85 11.81
CA ALA A 158 -12.37 -0.59 11.88
C ALA A 158 -11.61 -1.15 10.66
N ALA A 159 -11.97 -2.35 10.19
CA ALA A 159 -11.40 -2.92 8.97
C ALA A 159 -11.77 -2.10 7.72
N CYS A 160 -13.01 -1.62 7.64
CA CYS A 160 -13.48 -0.74 6.57
C CYS A 160 -12.72 0.59 6.58
N GLU A 161 -12.54 1.23 7.73
CA GLU A 161 -11.72 2.44 7.82
C GLU A 161 -10.30 2.21 7.34
N GLY A 162 -9.67 1.09 7.75
CA GLY A 162 -8.37 0.68 7.24
C GLY A 162 -8.35 0.53 5.72
N LEU A 163 -9.42 0.01 5.13
CA LEU A 163 -9.61 -0.10 3.68
C LEU A 163 -9.81 1.28 3.02
N GLY A 164 -10.61 2.17 3.60
CA GLY A 164 -10.82 3.53 3.14
C GLY A 164 -9.52 4.32 3.08
N TYR A 165 -8.72 4.29 4.15
CA TYR A 165 -7.38 4.88 4.12
C TYR A 165 -6.44 4.17 3.15
N ALA A 166 -6.51 2.84 3.03
CA ALA A 166 -5.69 2.14 2.04
C ALA A 166 -6.01 2.61 0.60
N MET A 167 -7.28 2.82 0.27
CA MET A 167 -7.68 3.42 -1.02
C MET A 167 -7.23 4.87 -1.16
N LEU A 168 -7.37 5.66 -0.10
CA LEU A 168 -6.95 7.05 -0.07
C LEU A 168 -5.43 7.23 -0.23
N LEU A 169 -4.64 6.29 0.27
CA LEU A 169 -3.17 6.35 0.29
C LEU A 169 -2.50 5.48 -0.77
N THR A 170 -3.28 4.77 -1.59
CA THR A 170 -2.73 4.04 -2.75
C THR A 170 -2.10 5.06 -3.71
N ASP A 171 -1.04 4.67 -4.43
CA ASP A 171 -0.31 5.43 -5.47
C ASP A 171 -0.27 6.96 -5.31
N LEU A 172 0.03 7.46 -4.10
CA LEU A 172 0.11 8.89 -3.82
C LEU A 172 1.24 9.57 -4.59
N GLU A 173 2.30 8.85 -4.91
CA GLU A 173 3.45 9.35 -5.67
C GLU A 173 3.08 9.74 -7.10
N SER A 174 2.04 9.10 -7.64
CA SER A 174 1.56 9.32 -9.00
C SER A 174 0.47 10.40 -9.06
N ALA A 175 -0.01 10.89 -7.91
CA ALA A 175 -1.07 11.89 -7.87
C ALA A 175 -0.55 13.25 -8.38
N PRO A 176 -1.27 13.93 -9.28
CA PRO A 176 -0.84 15.23 -9.78
C PRO A 176 -0.83 16.25 -8.62
N PRO A 177 0.16 17.15 -8.55
CA PRO A 177 0.17 18.20 -7.53
C PRO A 177 -1.02 19.13 -7.73
N THR A 178 -1.57 19.64 -6.63
CA THR A 178 -2.69 20.58 -6.62
C THR A 178 -2.33 21.86 -5.84
N THR A 179 -3.21 22.84 -5.86
CA THR A 179 -3.02 24.09 -5.11
C THR A 179 -3.16 23.83 -3.61
N PRO A 180 -2.19 24.24 -2.77
CA PRO A 180 -2.31 24.10 -1.31
C PRO A 180 -3.57 24.77 -0.76
N LEU A 181 -4.32 24.04 0.07
CA LEU A 181 -5.41 24.62 0.86
C LEU A 181 -4.85 25.61 1.89
N ARG A 182 -5.40 26.83 1.92
CA ARG A 182 -4.96 27.91 2.81
C ARG A 182 -6.05 28.43 3.73
N THR A 183 -7.31 28.14 3.43
CA THR A 183 -8.47 28.66 4.15
C THR A 183 -9.34 27.52 4.67
N VAL A 184 -10.07 27.78 5.77
CA VAL A 184 -11.02 26.80 6.32
C VAL A 184 -12.15 26.52 5.33
N VAL A 185 -12.64 27.56 4.63
CA VAL A 185 -13.67 27.41 3.59
C VAL A 185 -13.20 26.48 2.48
N GLY A 186 -12.01 26.70 1.91
CA GLY A 186 -11.49 25.82 0.86
C GLY A 186 -11.29 24.38 1.35
N PHE A 187 -10.83 24.19 2.58
CA PHE A 187 -10.72 22.87 3.18
C PHE A 187 -12.09 22.18 3.34
N LEU A 188 -13.11 22.88 3.82
CA LEU A 188 -14.47 22.34 3.94
C LEU A 188 -15.08 22.03 2.58
N THR A 189 -14.85 22.86 1.56
CA THR A 189 -15.30 22.58 0.19
C THR A 189 -14.74 21.25 -0.32
N VAL A 190 -13.44 20.99 -0.12
CA VAL A 190 -12.81 19.71 -0.50
C VAL A 190 -13.30 18.55 0.38
N ALA A 191 -13.56 18.78 1.66
CA ALA A 191 -14.15 17.76 2.54
C ALA A 191 -15.56 17.34 2.13
N GLU A 192 -16.40 18.30 1.75
CA GLU A 192 -17.79 18.05 1.40
C GLU A 192 -17.95 17.56 -0.04
N HIS A 193 -17.21 18.14 -0.98
CA HIS A 193 -17.42 17.92 -2.43
C HIS A 193 -16.22 17.31 -3.14
N GLY A 194 -15.07 17.23 -2.48
CA GLY A 194 -13.84 16.75 -3.10
C GLY A 194 -13.88 15.26 -3.43
N THR A 195 -13.25 14.92 -4.55
CA THR A 195 -13.13 13.55 -5.03
C THR A 195 -11.97 12.81 -4.34
N LEU A 196 -11.96 11.49 -4.42
CA LEU A 196 -10.82 10.68 -4.00
C LEU A 196 -9.52 11.13 -4.68
N ALA A 197 -9.58 11.48 -5.96
CA ALA A 197 -8.43 11.95 -6.73
C ALA A 197 -7.90 13.29 -6.20
N GLU A 198 -8.77 14.25 -5.90
CA GLU A 198 -8.39 15.54 -5.33
C GLU A 198 -7.74 15.39 -3.94
N TRP A 199 -8.33 14.55 -3.09
CA TRP A 199 -7.73 14.22 -1.81
C TRP A 199 -6.36 13.55 -1.95
N ARG A 200 -6.18 12.66 -2.94
CA ARG A 200 -4.89 12.05 -3.26
C ARG A 200 -3.86 13.07 -3.73
N SER A 201 -4.25 14.08 -4.50
CA SER A 201 -3.36 15.18 -4.86
C SER A 201 -2.84 15.94 -3.64
N HIS A 202 -3.72 16.28 -2.69
CA HIS A 202 -3.30 16.91 -1.44
C HIS A 202 -2.44 15.99 -0.58
N LEU A 203 -2.82 14.73 -0.43
CA LEU A 203 -2.06 13.76 0.38
C LEU A 203 -0.76 13.34 -0.28
N GLY A 204 -0.64 13.39 -1.61
CA GLY A 204 0.62 13.20 -2.33
C GLY A 204 1.65 14.28 -1.99
N MET A 205 1.21 15.54 -1.90
CA MET A 205 2.07 16.63 -1.40
C MET A 205 2.51 16.40 0.05
N VAL A 206 1.62 15.83 0.89
CA VAL A 206 1.95 15.45 2.28
C VAL A 206 2.92 14.27 2.30
N ALA A 207 2.70 13.22 1.53
CA ALA A 207 3.55 12.03 1.47
C ALA A 207 4.97 12.36 0.99
N ALA A 208 5.09 13.31 0.07
CA ALA A 208 6.38 13.83 -0.39
C ALA A 208 7.13 14.59 0.71
N ARG A 209 6.42 15.32 1.60
CA ARG A 209 7.00 16.08 2.72
C ARG A 209 6.14 15.98 3.99
N PRO A 210 6.19 14.86 4.74
CA PRO A 210 5.25 14.58 5.84
C PRO A 210 5.40 15.48 7.07
N TRP A 211 6.56 16.12 7.20
CA TRP A 211 6.84 17.17 8.19
C TRP A 211 7.01 18.55 7.54
N GLY A 212 6.56 18.71 6.30
CA GLY A 212 6.61 19.97 5.56
C GLY A 212 5.56 20.97 6.04
N THR A 213 5.65 22.20 5.50
CA THR A 213 4.71 23.29 5.83
C THR A 213 3.28 22.93 5.47
N TYR A 214 3.04 22.35 4.29
CA TYR A 214 1.68 21.99 3.86
C TYR A 214 1.01 20.95 4.79
N SER A 215 1.75 19.94 5.26
CA SER A 215 1.22 18.97 6.24
C SER A 215 0.77 19.67 7.53
N ARG A 216 1.58 20.60 8.06
CA ARG A 216 1.23 21.39 9.25
C ARG A 216 0.04 22.30 9.01
N ASP A 217 -0.05 22.92 7.84
CA ASP A 217 -1.16 23.79 7.48
C ASP A 217 -2.46 23.02 7.34
N LEU A 218 -2.44 21.84 6.72
CA LEU A 218 -3.60 20.96 6.60
C LEU A 218 -4.12 20.51 7.99
N LEU A 219 -3.22 20.10 8.89
CA LEU A 219 -3.56 19.78 10.28
C LEU A 219 -4.15 21.00 11.02
N ARG A 220 -3.59 22.20 10.79
CA ARG A 220 -4.09 23.45 11.38
C ARG A 220 -5.49 23.78 10.87
N LEU A 221 -5.75 23.61 9.58
CA LEU A 221 -7.06 23.82 8.98
C LEU A 221 -8.08 22.85 9.58
N ALA A 222 -7.73 21.57 9.68
CA ALA A 222 -8.60 20.54 10.26
C ALA A 222 -8.97 20.85 11.72
N ARG A 223 -8.01 21.31 12.55
CA ARG A 223 -8.26 21.74 13.94
C ARG A 223 -9.13 22.99 14.08
N ARG A 224 -9.16 23.85 13.06
CA ARG A 224 -10.03 25.04 13.04
C ARG A 224 -11.45 24.70 12.61
N CYS A 225 -11.67 23.52 12.03
CA CYS A 225 -13.01 23.03 11.71
C CYS A 225 -13.71 22.54 12.99
N ARG A 226 -15.03 22.67 13.04
CA ARG A 226 -15.85 22.20 14.18
C ARG A 226 -16.18 20.70 14.12
N SER A 227 -15.75 20.01 13.06
CA SER A 227 -16.03 18.58 12.85
C SER A 227 -14.88 17.74 13.38
N ASP A 228 -15.12 17.00 14.47
CA ASP A 228 -14.16 16.04 15.03
C ASP A 228 -13.83 14.95 14.01
N LEU A 229 -14.82 14.49 13.24
CA LEU A 229 -14.63 13.52 12.15
C LEU A 229 -13.56 13.98 11.14
N LEU A 230 -13.66 15.23 10.66
CA LEU A 230 -12.69 15.77 9.70
C LEU A 230 -11.31 15.97 10.32
N ARG A 231 -11.26 16.41 11.58
CA ARG A 231 -10.01 16.57 12.31
C ARG A 231 -9.29 15.23 12.44
N ASP A 232 -9.97 14.24 13.00
CA ASP A 232 -9.41 12.93 13.29
C ASP A 232 -9.06 12.20 11.99
N GLY A 233 -9.89 12.38 10.94
CA GLY A 233 -9.65 11.84 9.62
C GLY A 233 -8.35 12.34 8.97
N VAL A 234 -8.14 13.66 9.00
CA VAL A 234 -6.90 14.27 8.49
C VAL A 234 -5.70 13.92 9.36
N GLU A 235 -5.84 13.93 10.68
CA GLU A 235 -4.77 13.55 11.59
C GLU A 235 -4.32 12.10 11.34
N ARG A 236 -5.27 11.18 11.13
CA ARG A 236 -4.98 9.79 10.79
C ARG A 236 -4.32 9.65 9.42
N ALA A 237 -4.82 10.32 8.39
CA ALA A 237 -4.21 10.29 7.06
C ALA A 237 -2.76 10.79 7.07
N VAL A 238 -2.49 11.90 7.77
CA VAL A 238 -1.13 12.46 7.91
C VAL A 238 -0.24 11.51 8.71
N ALA A 239 -0.75 10.89 9.77
CA ALA A 239 0.00 9.89 10.54
C ALA A 239 0.42 8.69 9.67
N LEU A 240 -0.50 8.17 8.87
CA LEU A 240 -0.23 7.07 7.94
C LEU A 240 0.82 7.47 6.87
N CYS A 241 0.75 8.69 6.32
CA CYS A 241 1.79 9.19 5.42
C CYS A 241 3.19 9.21 6.10
N ARG A 242 3.26 9.58 7.39
CA ARG A 242 4.52 9.56 8.14
C ARG A 242 5.02 8.15 8.39
N GLU A 243 4.13 7.23 8.76
CA GLU A 243 4.46 5.81 8.97
C GLU A 243 5.06 5.18 7.70
N GLU A 244 4.43 5.40 6.53
CA GLU A 244 4.93 4.93 5.23
C GLU A 244 6.28 5.57 4.86
N HIS A 245 6.43 6.88 5.10
CA HIS A 245 7.70 7.57 4.84
C HIS A 245 8.84 7.02 5.71
N GLN A 246 8.60 6.84 7.00
CA GLN A 246 9.57 6.23 7.91
C GLN A 246 9.90 4.80 7.48
N ALA A 247 8.92 4.01 7.03
CA ALA A 247 9.17 2.67 6.52
C ALA A 247 10.10 2.67 5.29
N ARG A 248 9.95 3.64 4.39
CA ARG A 248 10.85 3.84 3.23
C ARG A 248 12.25 4.24 3.68
N GLU A 249 12.39 5.17 4.61
CA GLU A 249 13.70 5.56 5.17
C GLU A 249 14.42 4.36 5.80
N ARG A 250 13.69 3.50 6.54
CA ARG A 250 14.26 2.24 7.08
C ARG A 250 14.76 1.31 5.98
N ALA A 251 13.98 1.16 4.91
CA ALA A 251 14.35 0.34 3.76
C ALA A 251 15.58 0.91 3.01
N ASP A 252 15.70 2.23 2.93
CA ASP A 252 16.82 2.94 2.32
C ASP A 252 18.12 2.74 3.10
N VAL A 253 18.04 2.84 4.43
CA VAL A 253 19.17 2.53 5.32
C VAL A 253 19.60 1.08 5.14
N ALA A 254 18.66 0.13 5.14
CA ALA A 254 18.97 -1.29 4.94
C ALA A 254 19.64 -1.55 3.58
N ARG A 255 19.16 -0.88 2.52
CA ARG A 255 19.72 -0.94 1.17
C ARG A 255 21.14 -0.39 1.11
N GLU A 256 21.40 0.74 1.77
CA GLU A 256 22.74 1.32 1.87
C GLU A 256 23.72 0.40 2.63
N ILE A 257 23.26 -0.29 3.66
CA ILE A 257 24.09 -1.25 4.40
C ILE A 257 24.43 -2.45 3.52
N ARG A 258 23.45 -3.02 2.81
CA ARG A 258 23.70 -4.10 1.84
C ARG A 258 24.67 -3.66 0.74
N ARG A 259 24.52 -2.44 0.23
CA ARG A 259 25.45 -1.84 -0.75
C ARG A 259 26.86 -1.71 -0.17
N SER A 260 27.00 -1.23 1.05
CA SER A 260 28.30 -1.08 1.73
C SER A 260 28.99 -2.44 1.93
N LEU A 261 28.24 -3.46 2.32
CA LEU A 261 28.76 -4.83 2.44
C LEU A 261 29.21 -5.37 1.07
N ALA A 262 28.40 -5.18 0.02
CA ALA A 262 28.78 -5.63 -1.32
C ALA A 262 30.05 -4.95 -1.85
N LEU A 263 30.18 -3.63 -1.67
CA LEU A 263 31.36 -2.87 -2.08
C LEU A 263 32.62 -3.24 -1.30
N SER A 264 32.48 -3.67 -0.04
CA SER A 264 33.63 -4.08 0.77
C SER A 264 34.35 -5.33 0.27
N GLY A 265 33.68 -6.15 -0.55
CA GLY A 265 34.22 -7.38 -1.13
C GLY A 265 34.58 -8.48 -0.12
N VAL A 266 34.23 -8.32 1.16
CA VAL A 266 34.47 -9.34 2.21
C VAL A 266 33.16 -10.03 2.60
N SER A 267 33.26 -11.15 3.32
CA SER A 267 32.08 -11.82 3.85
C SER A 267 31.36 -10.97 4.90
N GLN A 268 30.06 -11.22 5.10
CA GLN A 268 29.28 -10.56 6.14
C GLN A 268 29.89 -10.72 7.55
N ARG A 269 30.51 -11.86 7.83
CA ARG A 269 31.12 -12.14 9.14
C ARG A 269 32.39 -11.31 9.36
N GLU A 270 33.25 -11.23 8.35
CA GLU A 270 34.45 -10.38 8.37
C GLU A 270 34.07 -8.91 8.47
N PHE A 271 33.12 -8.46 7.64
CA PHE A 271 32.63 -7.08 7.69
C PHE A 271 32.06 -6.72 9.06
N ALA A 272 31.28 -7.62 9.67
CA ALA A 272 30.73 -7.42 11.01
C ALA A 272 31.83 -7.26 12.07
N ALA A 273 32.90 -8.05 11.99
CA ALA A 273 34.05 -7.95 12.88
C ALA A 273 34.76 -6.59 12.72
N GLU A 274 35.01 -6.15 11.48
CA GLU A 274 35.66 -4.87 11.17
C GLU A 274 34.88 -3.64 11.65
N ILE A 275 33.54 -3.72 11.70
CA ILE A 275 32.70 -2.65 12.26
C ILE A 275 32.40 -2.83 13.76
N GLY A 276 32.88 -3.90 14.38
CA GLY A 276 32.72 -4.19 15.81
C GLY A 276 31.29 -4.57 16.20
N THR A 277 30.64 -5.45 15.43
CA THR A 277 29.31 -6.02 15.74
C THR A 277 29.24 -7.51 15.40
N SER A 278 28.17 -8.19 15.77
CA SER A 278 27.96 -9.59 15.40
C SER A 278 27.35 -9.71 14.00
N ALA A 279 27.65 -10.80 13.29
CA ALA A 279 27.06 -11.08 11.98
C ALA A 279 25.52 -11.13 12.01
N SER A 280 24.94 -11.64 13.10
CA SER A 280 23.49 -11.65 13.34
C SER A 280 22.93 -10.23 13.45
N ARG A 281 23.55 -9.35 14.25
CA ARG A 281 23.09 -7.95 14.38
C ARG A 281 23.27 -7.16 13.08
N LEU A 282 24.35 -7.42 12.32
CA LEU A 282 24.51 -6.86 10.98
C LEU A 282 23.41 -7.37 10.02
N SER A 283 23.00 -8.63 10.13
CA SER A 283 21.88 -9.17 9.35
C SER A 283 20.58 -8.43 9.67
N THR A 284 20.29 -8.18 10.94
CA THR A 284 19.12 -7.40 11.38
C THR A 284 19.12 -5.98 10.80
N TYR A 285 20.28 -5.34 10.70
CA TYR A 285 20.40 -4.04 10.04
C TYR A 285 20.20 -4.14 8.53
N ALA A 286 20.81 -5.15 7.90
CA ALA A 286 20.71 -5.38 6.47
C ALA A 286 19.30 -5.78 6.01
N THR A 287 18.46 -6.34 6.87
CA THR A 287 17.03 -6.58 6.60
C THR A 287 16.15 -5.37 6.90
N GLY A 288 16.67 -4.35 7.59
CA GLY A 288 15.91 -3.17 8.02
C GLY A 288 15.00 -3.42 9.22
N ALA A 289 15.10 -4.59 9.86
CA ALA A 289 14.35 -4.92 11.08
C ALA A 289 14.75 -4.01 12.25
N VAL A 290 16.02 -3.56 12.28
CA VAL A 290 16.49 -2.54 13.21
C VAL A 290 17.27 -1.49 12.42
N VAL A 291 17.01 -0.21 12.69
CA VAL A 291 17.82 0.89 12.16
C VAL A 291 19.04 1.06 13.07
N PRO A 292 20.27 0.98 12.54
CA PRO A 292 21.46 1.24 13.35
C PRO A 292 21.53 2.71 13.79
N SER A 293 22.27 2.99 14.87
CA SER A 293 22.59 4.37 15.23
C SER A 293 23.38 5.08 14.13
N ALA A 294 23.32 6.41 14.11
CA ALA A 294 24.08 7.22 13.15
C ALA A 294 25.59 6.90 13.19
N THR A 295 26.16 6.72 14.39
CA THR A 295 27.57 6.33 14.59
C THR A 295 27.90 5.00 13.93
N MET A 296 27.03 4.00 14.08
CA MET A 296 27.21 2.68 13.46
C MET A 296 27.11 2.76 11.93
N LEU A 297 26.16 3.54 11.39
CA LEU A 297 26.03 3.75 9.95
C LEU A 297 27.27 4.45 9.34
N LEU A 298 27.82 5.46 10.03
CA LEU A 298 29.05 6.11 9.60
C LEU A 298 30.26 5.15 9.62
N ARG A 299 30.34 4.28 10.64
CA ARG A 299 31.37 3.24 10.72
C ARG A 299 31.26 2.27 9.54
N ILE A 300 30.06 1.74 9.28
CA ILE A 300 29.78 0.87 8.13
C ILE A 300 30.28 1.49 6.83
N ARG A 301 29.91 2.75 6.55
CA ARG A 301 30.33 3.45 5.32
C ARG A 301 31.84 3.63 5.21
N ARG A 302 32.51 3.99 6.31
CA ARG A 302 33.97 4.19 6.34
C ARG A 302 34.70 2.87 6.14
N THR A 303 34.31 1.83 6.87
CA THR A 303 34.90 0.50 6.78
C THR A 303 34.73 -0.09 5.39
N ALA A 304 33.56 0.05 4.76
CA ALA A 304 33.34 -0.40 3.39
C ALA A 304 34.35 0.23 2.40
N ARG A 305 34.54 1.55 2.45
CA ARG A 305 35.51 2.26 1.60
C ARG A 305 36.95 1.82 1.86
N LEU A 306 37.33 1.61 3.12
CA LEU A 306 38.68 1.16 3.47
C LEU A 306 38.98 -0.25 2.94
N LEU A 307 38.00 -1.16 3.04
CA LEU A 307 38.13 -2.53 2.54
C LEU A 307 38.15 -2.55 1.01
N GLU A 308 37.30 -1.76 0.36
CA GLU A 308 37.31 -1.57 -1.10
C GLU A 308 38.67 -1.06 -1.59
N GLN A 309 39.27 -0.07 -0.91
CA GLN A 309 40.60 0.45 -1.24
C GLN A 309 41.72 -0.59 -1.03
N ARG A 310 41.65 -1.40 0.02
CA ARG A 310 42.61 -2.49 0.28
C ARG A 310 42.56 -3.58 -0.80
N GLN A 311 41.39 -3.80 -1.40
CA GLN A 311 41.25 -4.73 -2.53
C GLN A 311 41.70 -4.09 -3.84
N GLY A 312 41.64 -2.77 -3.95
CA GLY A 312 42.04 -1.98 -5.13
C GLY A 312 43.53 -1.64 -5.26
N GLY A 313 44.41 -2.00 -4.32
CA GLY A 313 45.87 -1.79 -4.47
C GLY A 313 46.71 -2.70 -3.54
N PRO A 314 47.91 -3.19 -3.97
CA PRO A 314 48.76 -2.75 -5.08
C PRO A 314 48.96 -3.81 -6.20
N GLY A 315 48.78 -3.42 -7.46
CA GLY A 315 48.95 -4.30 -8.63
C GLY A 315 49.15 -3.59 -9.98
N GLN A 316 49.80 -2.42 -9.98
CA GLN A 316 50.33 -1.79 -11.19
C GLN A 316 51.75 -1.27 -10.90
N GLU A 317 52.72 -2.19 -10.94
CA GLU A 317 54.10 -1.84 -11.26
C GLU A 317 54.19 -1.62 -12.79
N PRO A 318 54.66 -0.46 -13.29
CA PRO A 318 54.96 -0.31 -14.71
C PRO A 318 56.18 -1.17 -15.07
N PRO A 319 56.20 -1.87 -16.21
CA PRO A 319 57.34 -2.69 -16.61
C PRO A 319 58.55 -1.82 -16.93
N GLY A 320 59.63 -2.01 -16.15
CA GLY A 320 61.02 -1.90 -16.58
C GLY A 320 61.42 -0.62 -17.31
N SER A 321 61.68 0.46 -16.58
CA SER A 321 62.62 1.49 -17.05
C SER A 321 64.05 1.00 -16.82
N THR A 322 64.62 0.34 -17.82
CA THR A 322 66.04 -0.03 -17.84
C THR A 322 66.89 1.24 -17.92
N PRO A 323 67.88 1.46 -17.04
CA PRO A 323 68.82 2.58 -17.19
C PRO A 323 69.78 2.24 -18.32
N HIS A 324 69.68 2.94 -19.45
CA HIS A 324 70.63 2.80 -20.54
C HIS A 324 71.97 3.44 -20.12
N GLY A 325 72.95 2.56 -19.92
CA GLY A 325 74.30 2.92 -19.52
C GLY A 325 75.00 3.80 -20.55
N MET A 326 75.64 4.84 -20.03
CA MET A 326 76.80 5.50 -20.61
C MET A 326 77.78 4.48 -21.21
N HIS A 327 78.09 4.63 -22.50
CA HIS A 327 79.44 4.37 -22.99
C HIS A 327 79.91 5.52 -23.86
N ARG A 328 80.89 6.26 -23.31
CA ARG A 328 81.88 7.02 -24.06
C ARG A 328 82.80 6.03 -24.77
N ARG A 329 82.97 6.18 -26.08
CA ARG A 329 84.23 6.48 -26.80
C ARG A 329 84.03 6.31 -28.29
#